data_AF-A0A941HIR3-F1
#
_entry.id   AF-A0A941HIR3-F1
#
_cell.length_a   1.000
_cell.length_b   1.000
_cell.length_c   1.000
_cell.angle_alpha   90.00
_cell.angle_beta   90.00
_cell.angle_gamma   90.00
#
_symmetry.space_group_name_H-M   'P 1'
#
loop_
_entity.id
_entity.type
_entity.pdbx_description
1 polymer ?
#
loop_
_entity_poly.entity_id
_entity_poly.type
_entity_poly.pdbx_seq_one_letter_code
_entity_poly.pdbx_strand_id
1 'polypeptide(L)'
;MNYEIQNRKLKSYKHTFDYNFCKRKYDEYARMELKEFQECLKNPQKLGEIGHLCCFILWVKNKERHEYRDSLGDYGLIHLLFHCVENKHDVNNHAEYIHMLFKEDIKLV
;
A
#
# COMPACT_ATOMS: atom_id res chain seq x y z
N MET A 1 21.05 14.18 -1.81
CA MET A 1 19.63 14.36 -2.20
C MET A 1 18.85 14.71 -0.93
N ASN A 2 18.31 15.92 -0.83
CA ASN A 2 17.80 16.49 0.43
C ASN A 2 16.52 15.77 0.93
N TYR A 3 16.68 14.94 1.97
CA TYR A 3 15.60 14.23 2.68
C TYR A 3 14.50 15.16 3.24
N GLU A 4 14.79 16.45 3.41
CA GLU A 4 13.79 17.46 3.81
C GLU A 4 12.67 17.66 2.78
N ILE A 5 12.96 17.48 1.49
CA ILE A 5 11.98 17.71 0.42
C ILE A 5 10.93 16.58 0.39
N GLN A 6 11.34 15.33 0.65
CA GLN A 6 10.42 14.20 0.75
C GLN A 6 9.55 14.28 2.03
N ASN A 7 10.15 14.62 3.17
CA ASN A 7 9.42 14.75 4.43
C ASN A 7 8.42 15.92 4.46
N ARG A 8 8.69 17.04 3.76
CA ARG A 8 7.71 18.14 3.62
C ARG A 8 6.45 17.72 2.85
N LYS A 9 6.59 16.89 1.80
CA LYS A 9 5.44 16.37 1.05
C LYS A 9 4.60 15.41 1.91
N LEU A 10 5.21 14.59 2.77
CA LEU A 10 4.47 13.64 3.63
C LEU A 10 3.60 14.33 4.70
N LYS A 11 3.99 15.51 5.19
CA LYS A 11 3.16 16.30 6.13
C LYS A 11 1.85 16.80 5.51
N SER A 12 1.79 17.07 4.20
CA SER A 12 0.55 17.51 3.54
C SER A 12 -0.45 16.37 3.33
N TYR A 13 -0.02 15.10 3.36
CA TYR A 13 -0.92 13.95 3.22
C TYR A 13 -1.84 13.70 4.43
N LYS A 14 -1.68 14.45 5.53
CA LYS A 14 -2.57 14.36 6.70
C LYS A 14 -4.04 14.66 6.35
N HIS A 15 -4.29 15.37 5.25
CA HIS A 15 -5.63 15.65 4.72
C HIS A 15 -6.08 14.70 3.59
N THR A 16 -5.25 13.72 3.21
CA THR A 16 -5.46 12.87 2.03
C THR A 16 -6.03 11.50 2.38
N PHE A 17 -5.82 11.03 3.62
CA PHE A 17 -6.30 9.73 4.08
C PHE A 17 -7.39 9.90 5.13
N ASP A 18 -8.60 9.42 4.84
CA ASP A 18 -9.60 9.18 5.88
C ASP A 18 -9.13 7.97 6.71
N TYR A 19 -8.65 8.25 7.91
CA TYR A 19 -8.04 7.24 8.78
C TYR A 19 -8.99 6.10 9.13
N ASN A 20 -10.26 6.40 9.42
CA ASN A 20 -11.23 5.38 9.81
C ASN A 20 -11.58 4.48 8.62
N PHE A 21 -11.73 5.08 7.44
CA PHE A 21 -11.89 4.34 6.20
C PHE A 21 -10.68 3.44 5.92
N CYS A 22 -9.47 4.01 5.98
CA CYS A 22 -8.23 3.30 5.65
C CYS A 22 -7.96 2.17 6.64
N LYS A 23 -8.16 2.38 7.94
CA LYS A 23 -8.00 1.34 8.97
C LYS A 23 -8.95 0.17 8.77
N ARG A 24 -10.25 0.46 8.56
CA ARG A 24 -11.25 -0.59 8.30
C ARG A 24 -10.91 -1.40 7.05
N LYS A 25 -10.50 -0.73 5.98
CA LYS A 25 -10.15 -1.40 4.71
C LYS A 25 -8.84 -2.16 4.80
N TYR A 26 -7.85 -1.62 5.50
CA TYR A 26 -6.64 -2.35 5.83
C TYR A 26 -6.98 -3.66 6.54
N ASP A 27 -7.79 -3.64 7.59
CA ASP A 27 -8.20 -4.84 8.34
C ASP A 27 -8.96 -5.85 7.45
N GLU A 28 -9.79 -5.37 6.52
CA GLU A 28 -10.51 -6.19 5.54
C GLU A 28 -9.52 -6.97 4.67
N TYR A 29 -8.58 -6.26 4.02
CA TYR A 29 -7.56 -6.89 3.17
C TYR A 29 -6.54 -7.72 3.96
N ALA A 30 -6.24 -7.33 5.19
CA ALA A 30 -5.37 -8.05 6.11
C ALA A 30 -5.97 -9.39 6.56
N ARG A 31 -7.30 -9.57 6.56
CA ARG A 31 -7.96 -10.85 6.89
C ARG A 31 -8.33 -11.66 5.67
N MET A 32 -8.29 -11.04 4.50
CA MET A 32 -8.55 -11.70 3.23
C MET A 32 -7.53 -12.81 2.95
N GLU A 33 -7.99 -13.86 2.27
CA GLU A 33 -7.14 -14.92 1.72
C GLU A 33 -6.44 -14.44 0.45
N LEU A 34 -5.23 -14.94 0.18
CA LEU A 34 -4.42 -14.48 -0.96
C LEU A 34 -5.17 -14.62 -2.31
N LYS A 35 -5.93 -15.71 -2.47
CA LYS A 35 -6.72 -15.95 -3.69
C LYS A 35 -7.80 -14.89 -3.90
N GLU A 36 -8.47 -14.47 -2.84
CA GLU A 36 -9.48 -13.41 -2.92
C GLU A 36 -8.82 -12.04 -3.16
N PHE A 37 -7.64 -11.82 -2.59
CA PHE A 37 -6.84 -10.61 -2.83
C PHE A 37 -6.39 -10.50 -4.29
N GLN A 38 -6.00 -11.62 -4.92
CA GLN A 38 -5.68 -11.67 -6.35
C GLN A 38 -6.88 -11.24 -7.22
N GLU A 39 -8.09 -11.67 -6.89
CA GLU A 39 -9.29 -11.24 -7.62
C GLU A 39 -9.55 -9.74 -7.44
N CYS A 40 -9.26 -9.19 -6.26
CA CYS A 40 -9.32 -7.74 -6.03
C CYS A 40 -8.33 -6.98 -6.92
N LEU A 41 -7.09 -7.46 -7.06
CA LEU A 41 -6.08 -6.81 -7.92
C LEU A 41 -6.44 -6.84 -9.41
N LYS A 42 -7.25 -7.81 -9.86
CA LYS A 42 -7.76 -7.87 -11.25
C LYS A 42 -8.92 -6.91 -11.51
N ASN A 43 -9.51 -6.34 -10.47
CA ASN A 43 -10.63 -5.40 -10.56
C ASN A 43 -10.09 -3.95 -10.49
N PRO A 44 -10.28 -3.11 -11.53
CA PRO A 44 -9.69 -1.77 -11.57
C PRO A 44 -10.09 -0.85 -10.40
N GLN A 45 -11.36 -0.91 -9.96
CA GLN A 45 -11.83 -0.11 -8.83
C GLN A 45 -11.17 -0.54 -7.51
N LYS A 46 -11.09 -1.86 -7.29
CA LYS A 46 -10.45 -2.44 -6.10
C LYS A 46 -8.94 -2.25 -6.11
N LEU A 47 -8.31 -2.32 -7.27
CA LEU A 47 -6.88 -2.05 -7.43
C LEU A 47 -6.55 -0.59 -7.07
N GLY A 48 -7.40 0.36 -7.45
CA GLY A 48 -7.28 1.75 -7.01
C GLY A 48 -7.41 1.92 -5.49
N GLU A 49 -8.36 1.22 -4.86
CA GLU A 49 -8.51 1.16 -3.39
C GLU A 49 -7.25 0.58 -2.72
N ILE A 50 -6.73 -0.55 -3.23
CA ILE A 50 -5.50 -1.18 -2.73
C ILE A 50 -4.30 -0.24 -2.88
N GLY A 51 -4.15 0.43 -4.03
CA GLY A 51 -3.07 1.40 -4.25
C GLY A 51 -3.14 2.58 -3.27
N HIS A 52 -4.35 3.08 -2.98
CA HIS A 52 -4.54 4.12 -1.98
C HIS A 52 -4.11 3.65 -0.58
N LEU A 53 -4.47 2.41 -0.20
CA LEU A 53 -4.09 1.83 1.09
C LEU A 53 -2.60 1.53 1.19
N CYS A 54 -1.95 1.09 0.12
CA CYS A 54 -0.50 0.96 0.04
C CYS A 54 0.20 2.29 0.38
N CYS A 55 -0.26 3.42 -0.20
CA CYS A 55 0.26 4.74 0.15
C CYS A 55 -0.02 5.12 1.62
N PHE A 56 -1.19 4.75 2.16
CA PHE A 56 -1.53 4.96 3.56
C PHE A 56 -0.59 4.20 4.50
N ILE A 57 -0.35 2.91 4.25
CA ILE A 57 0.56 2.06 5.02
C ILE A 57 1.96 2.67 5.04
N LEU A 58 2.49 3.06 3.87
CA LEU A 58 3.80 3.70 3.77
C LEU A 58 3.86 5.04 4.53
N TRP A 59 2.78 5.83 4.49
CA TRP A 59 2.70 7.08 5.25
C TRP A 59 2.69 6.85 6.77
N VAL A 60 1.96 5.84 7.27
CA VAL A 60 1.94 5.46 8.69
C VAL A 60 3.34 5.03 9.13
N LYS A 61 3.97 4.12 8.38
CA LYS A 61 5.33 3.63 8.68
C LYS A 61 6.38 4.73 8.68
N ASN A 62 6.31 5.66 7.72
CA ASN A 62 7.18 6.83 7.70
C ASN A 62 6.95 7.77 8.89
N LYS A 63 5.71 7.92 9.37
CA LYS A 63 5.39 8.72 10.56
C LYS A 63 5.94 8.14 11.85
N GLU A 64 6.02 6.82 11.95
CA GLU A 64 6.49 6.10 13.14
C GLU A 64 8.02 6.13 13.37
N ARG A 65 8.79 6.81 12.51
CA ARG A 65 10.26 7.01 12.63
C ARG A 65 11.09 5.72 12.61
N HIS A 66 10.79 4.80 11.71
CA HIS A 66 11.82 3.92 11.18
C HIS A 66 12.00 4.27 9.71
N GLU A 67 13.25 4.36 9.24
CA GLU A 67 13.58 4.45 7.83
C GLU A 67 12.94 3.25 7.11
N TYR A 68 11.66 3.33 6.74
CA TYR A 68 10.96 2.25 6.06
C TYR A 68 11.47 2.23 4.63
N ARG A 69 12.63 1.60 4.47
CA ARG A 69 13.16 1.13 3.21
C ARG A 69 12.70 -0.30 3.08
N ASP A 70 11.48 -0.46 2.62
CA ASP A 70 11.20 -1.64 1.82
C ASP A 70 12.32 -1.77 0.75
N SER A 71 12.77 -2.99 0.47
CA SER A 71 13.83 -3.26 -0.51
C SER A 71 13.49 -2.72 -1.91
N LEU A 72 12.20 -2.54 -2.20
CA LEU A 72 11.67 -1.92 -3.42
C LEU A 72 11.38 -0.41 -3.27
N GLY A 73 11.00 0.04 -2.07
CA GLY A 73 10.62 1.43 -1.77
C GLY A 73 9.31 1.84 -2.44
N ASP A 74 8.86 3.09 -2.19
CA ASP A 74 7.59 3.63 -2.71
C ASP A 74 7.42 3.44 -4.23
N TYR A 75 8.52 3.53 -4.98
CA TYR A 75 8.52 3.42 -6.44
C TYR A 75 8.32 2.00 -6.94
N GLY A 76 8.89 1.00 -6.23
CA GLY A 76 8.72 -0.40 -6.60
C GLY A 76 7.29 -0.89 -6.35
N LEU A 77 6.65 -0.48 -5.24
CA LEU A 77 5.26 -0.85 -4.98
C LEU A 77 4.27 -0.29 -6.02
N ILE A 78 4.47 0.96 -6.44
CA ILE A 78 3.69 1.57 -7.54
C ILE A 78 3.89 0.79 -8.84
N HIS A 79 5.12 0.35 -9.12
CA HIS A 79 5.44 -0.43 -10.32
C HIS A 79 4.74 -1.80 -10.31
N LEU A 80 4.72 -2.50 -9.18
CA LEU A 80 3.99 -3.76 -9.03
C LEU A 80 2.48 -3.60 -9.25
N LEU A 81 1.90 -2.53 -8.71
CA LEU A 81 0.48 -2.21 -8.91
C LEU A 81 0.18 -1.87 -10.37
N PHE A 82 1.08 -1.17 -11.06
CA PHE A 82 0.96 -0.85 -12.47
C PHE A 82 0.99 -2.10 -13.35
N HIS A 83 1.89 -3.05 -13.08
CA HIS A 83 1.91 -4.34 -13.77
C HIS A 83 0.58 -5.10 -13.60
N CYS A 84 -0.06 -5.02 -12.44
CA CYS A 84 -1.38 -5.60 -12.22
C CYS A 84 -2.48 -4.94 -13.08
N VAL A 85 -2.34 -3.65 -13.42
CA VAL A 85 -3.24 -2.95 -14.37
C VAL A 85 -3.00 -3.44 -15.80
N GLU A 86 -1.74 -3.51 -16.21
CA GLU A 86 -1.37 -3.81 -17.61
C GLU A 86 -1.58 -5.28 -17.97
N ASN A 87 -1.36 -6.19 -17.01
CA ASN A 87 -1.38 -7.62 -17.25
C ASN A 87 -1.90 -8.41 -16.04
N LYS A 88 -3.05 -9.06 -16.24
CA LYS A 88 -3.69 -9.89 -15.21
C LYS A 88 -2.86 -11.12 -14.80
N HIS A 89 -1.89 -11.56 -15.61
CA HIS A 89 -0.97 -12.64 -15.20
C HIS A 89 0.03 -12.18 -14.15
N ASP A 90 0.43 -10.90 -14.16
CA ASP A 90 1.40 -10.35 -13.20
C ASP A 90 0.82 -10.19 -11.81
N VAL A 91 -0.52 -10.16 -11.70
CA VAL A 91 -1.23 -10.27 -10.41
C VAL A 91 -0.76 -11.48 -9.62
N ASN A 92 -0.60 -12.64 -10.26
CA ASN A 92 -0.19 -13.85 -9.54
C ASN A 92 1.24 -13.74 -8.99
N ASN A 93 2.10 -12.99 -9.69
CA ASN A 93 3.50 -12.80 -9.34
C ASN A 93 3.69 -11.74 -8.24
N HIS A 94 2.76 -10.78 -8.14
CA HIS A 94 2.91 -9.61 -7.28
C HIS A 94 1.94 -9.60 -6.09
N ALA A 95 0.84 -10.34 -6.16
CA ALA A 95 -0.20 -10.33 -5.13
C ALA A 95 0.33 -10.72 -3.75
N GLU A 96 1.19 -11.75 -3.67
CA GLU A 96 1.72 -12.21 -2.38
C GLU A 96 2.51 -11.11 -1.67
N TYR A 97 3.41 -10.47 -2.42
CA TYR A 97 4.21 -9.37 -1.90
C TYR A 97 3.36 -8.15 -1.52
N ILE A 98 2.41 -7.75 -2.37
CA ILE A 98 1.51 -6.63 -2.08
C ILE A 98 0.65 -6.96 -0.84
N HIS A 99 0.18 -8.20 -0.72
CA HIS A 99 -0.68 -8.63 0.38
C HIS A 99 0.07 -8.67 1.72
N MET A 100 1.35 -9.04 1.71
CA MET A 100 2.20 -8.99 2.91
C MET A 100 2.21 -7.61 3.56
N LEU A 101 2.16 -6.51 2.79
CA LEU A 101 2.08 -5.15 3.35
C LEU A 101 0.85 -4.94 4.24
N PHE A 102 -0.24 -5.65 3.96
CA PHE A 102 -1.47 -5.64 4.75
C PHE A 102 -1.42 -6.62 5.93
N LYS A 103 -0.45 -7.54 5.97
CA LYS A 103 -0.24 -8.48 7.07
C LYS A 103 0.84 -8.00 8.04
N GLU A 104 1.65 -7.02 7.64
CA GLU A 104 2.65 -6.40 8.50
C GLU A 104 1.99 -5.59 9.61
N ASP A 105 2.36 -5.88 10.86
CA ASP A 105 1.85 -5.22 12.06
C ASP A 105 2.23 -3.72 12.07
N ILE A 106 1.34 -2.88 11.54
CA ILE A 106 1.44 -1.43 11.63
C ILE A 106 0.63 -0.95 12.84
N LYS A 107 1.23 -0.13 13.69
CA LYS A 107 0.54 0.40 14.88
C LYS A 107 -0.44 1.49 14.47
N LEU A 108 -1.63 1.07 14.04
CA LEU A 108 -2.77 1.96 13.80
C LEU A 108 -3.41 2.37 15.14
N VAL A 109 -2.72 3.27 15.87
CA VAL A 109 -3.19 3.89 17.14
C VAL A 109 -4.42 4.77 16.88
#